data_AF-A0AB38TIV2-F1
#
_entry.id   AF-A0AB38TIV2-F1
#
_cell.length_a   1.000
_cell.length_b   1.000
_cell.length_c   1.000
_cell.angle_alpha   90.00
_cell.angle_beta   90.00
_cell.angle_gamma   90.00
#
_symmetry.space_group_name_H-M   'P 1'
#
loop_
_entity.id
_entity.type
_entity.pdbx_description
1 polymer ?
#
loop_
_entity_poly.entity_id
_entity_poly.type
_entity_poly.pdbx_seq_one_letter_code
_entity_poly.pdbx_strand_id
1 'polypeptide(L)'
;MFKTARSKFQTWITAGAGTIAALLVAGLMGAFGALPAHAPPQLPPDAAIDAGRWRVQPARAYVSRAKLYGVALKPGQKALVLEADLTNRTAQSDKAYFNVFKPDGIDLPDSTPMIALARDSTLTPELHPGMTERMAYVWPLAGNAAVPANLSFGVTAEIFKPRDNLYGTPGWFNPYRLGTVTMPVADLPESGS
;
A
#
# COMPACT_ATOMS: atom_id res chain seq x y z
N MET A 1 1.67 67.20 -29.77
CA MET A 1 2.39 65.92 -29.90
C MET A 1 2.38 65.10 -28.59
N PHE A 2 1.23 64.91 -27.93
CA PHE A 2 1.15 64.24 -26.60
C PHE A 2 0.19 63.04 -26.51
N LYS A 3 -0.37 62.56 -27.63
CA LYS A 3 -1.29 61.40 -27.63
C LYS A 3 -0.59 60.05 -27.85
N THR A 4 0.61 60.03 -28.43
CA THR A 4 1.30 58.79 -28.85
C THR A 4 2.10 58.10 -27.73
N ALA A 5 2.58 58.85 -26.72
CA ALA A 5 3.39 58.30 -25.63
C ALA A 5 2.56 57.51 -24.60
N ARG A 6 1.31 57.93 -24.35
CA ARG A 6 0.41 57.31 -23.36
C ARG A 6 -0.11 55.94 -23.83
N SER A 7 -0.30 55.77 -25.14
CA SER A 7 -0.74 54.52 -25.78
C SER A 7 0.34 53.42 -25.74
N LYS A 8 1.60 53.75 -26.02
CA LYS A 8 2.70 52.75 -25.98
C LYS A 8 2.99 52.23 -24.57
N PHE A 9 2.81 53.07 -23.54
CA PHE A 9 3.00 52.69 -22.14
C PHE A 9 1.89 51.75 -21.64
N GLN A 10 0.64 51.96 -22.05
CA GLN A 10 -0.47 51.05 -21.73
C GLN A 10 -0.30 49.67 -22.39
N THR A 11 0.13 49.62 -23.66
CA THR A 11 0.39 48.33 -24.34
C THR A 11 1.55 47.54 -23.70
N TRP A 12 2.56 48.24 -23.17
CA TRP A 12 3.70 47.61 -22.48
C TRP A 12 3.32 47.02 -21.12
N ILE A 13 2.41 47.67 -20.39
CA ILE A 13 1.88 47.15 -19.11
C ILE A 13 1.02 45.90 -19.34
N THR A 14 0.17 45.89 -20.38
CA THR A 14 -0.70 44.74 -20.67
C THR A 14 0.09 43.52 -21.17
N ALA A 15 1.15 43.73 -21.97
CA ALA A 15 2.02 42.64 -22.42
C ALA A 15 2.93 42.10 -21.30
N GLY A 16 3.47 42.98 -20.43
CA GLY A 16 4.31 42.57 -19.29
C GLY A 16 3.56 41.86 -18.18
N ALA A 17 2.29 42.23 -17.94
CA ALA A 17 1.44 41.57 -16.94
C ALA A 17 1.19 40.08 -17.28
N GLY A 18 1.05 39.75 -18.57
CA GLY A 18 0.88 38.37 -19.02
C GLY A 18 2.11 37.50 -18.75
N THR A 19 3.32 38.02 -18.99
CA THR A 19 4.57 37.31 -18.71
C THR A 19 4.80 37.10 -17.21
N ILE A 20 4.51 38.10 -16.38
CA ILE A 20 4.61 37.99 -14.92
C ILE A 20 3.61 36.95 -14.39
N ALA A 21 2.37 36.97 -14.88
CA ALA A 21 1.37 35.97 -14.52
C ALA A 21 1.78 34.56 -14.94
N ALA A 22 2.33 34.39 -16.17
CA ALA A 22 2.82 33.10 -16.64
C ALA A 22 4.01 32.59 -15.83
N LEU A 23 4.95 33.45 -15.44
CA LEU A 23 6.08 33.09 -14.57
C LEU A 23 5.63 32.75 -13.16
N LEU A 24 4.62 33.43 -12.62
CA LEU A 24 4.01 33.07 -11.34
C LEU A 24 3.32 31.71 -11.40
N VAL A 25 2.53 31.45 -12.44
CA VAL A 25 1.85 30.15 -12.61
C VAL A 25 2.87 29.03 -12.84
N ALA A 26 3.87 29.23 -13.71
CA ALA A 26 4.94 28.26 -13.95
C ALA A 26 5.80 28.05 -12.70
N GLY A 27 6.09 29.12 -11.95
CA GLY A 27 6.82 29.06 -10.68
C GLY A 27 6.04 28.32 -9.60
N LEU A 28 4.74 28.56 -9.46
CA LEU A 28 3.87 27.83 -8.54
C LEU A 28 3.79 26.35 -8.95
N MET A 29 3.55 26.06 -10.23
CA MET A 29 3.46 24.68 -10.75
C MET A 29 4.78 23.93 -10.59
N GLY A 30 5.91 24.61 -10.82
CA GLY A 30 7.26 24.08 -10.60
C GLY A 30 7.57 23.85 -9.13
N ALA A 31 7.16 24.76 -8.25
CA ALA A 31 7.34 24.62 -6.80
C ALA A 31 6.51 23.45 -6.23
N PHE A 32 5.25 23.28 -6.66
CA PHE A 32 4.42 22.13 -6.28
C PHE A 32 4.92 20.82 -6.89
N GLY A 33 5.44 20.84 -8.11
CA GLY A 33 6.06 19.66 -8.75
C GLY A 33 7.42 19.27 -8.15
N ALA A 34 8.12 20.22 -7.51
CA ALA A 34 9.42 20.00 -6.87
C ALA A 34 9.32 19.65 -5.38
N LEU A 35 8.12 19.63 -4.79
CA LEU A 35 7.95 19.11 -3.43
C LEU A 35 8.40 17.64 -3.41
N PRO A 36 9.31 17.25 -2.51
CA PRO A 36 9.68 15.85 -2.35
C PRO A 36 8.40 15.03 -2.15
N ALA A 37 8.26 13.93 -2.89
CA ALA A 37 7.21 12.97 -2.62
C ALA A 37 7.33 12.59 -1.15
N HIS A 38 6.32 12.95 -0.34
CA HIS A 38 6.35 12.65 1.08
C HIS A 38 6.44 11.13 1.20
N ALA A 39 7.47 10.65 1.89
CA ALA A 39 7.56 9.23 2.21
C ALA A 39 6.25 8.82 2.90
N PRO A 40 5.67 7.65 2.54
CA PRO A 40 4.49 7.15 3.22
C PRO A 40 4.70 7.18 4.74
N PRO A 41 3.71 7.59 5.52
CA PRO A 41 3.88 7.70 6.96
C PRO A 41 4.18 6.32 7.56
N GLN A 42 5.04 6.29 8.58
CA GLN A 42 5.28 5.09 9.35
C GLN A 42 4.08 4.82 10.26
N LEU A 43 3.54 3.60 10.17
CA LEU A 43 2.43 3.11 10.97
C LEU A 43 2.97 2.34 12.19
N PRO A 44 2.26 2.39 13.33
CA PRO A 44 2.61 1.61 14.52
C PRO A 44 2.49 0.10 14.23
N PRO A 45 3.50 -0.72 14.59
CA PRO A 45 3.49 -2.14 14.28
C PRO A 45 2.49 -2.97 15.09
N ASP A 46 2.18 -2.53 16.31
CA ASP A 46 1.35 -3.30 17.25
C ASP A 46 -0.09 -2.78 17.36
N ALA A 47 -0.48 -1.81 16.54
CA ALA A 47 -1.81 -1.20 16.61
C ALA A 47 -2.72 -1.68 15.46
N ALA A 48 -4.02 -1.64 15.73
CA ALA A 48 -5.02 -1.81 14.68
C ALA A 48 -5.02 -0.60 13.74
N ILE A 49 -4.91 -0.89 12.44
CA ILE A 49 -4.85 0.06 11.34
C ILE A 49 -6.14 -0.07 10.52
N ASP A 50 -6.85 1.04 10.35
CA ASP A 50 -8.03 1.10 9.48
C ASP A 50 -7.57 1.31 8.01
N ALA A 51 -7.61 0.25 7.21
CA ALA A 51 -7.19 0.22 5.81
C ALA A 51 -8.39 0.17 4.85
N GLY A 52 -9.35 1.08 5.04
CA GLY A 52 -10.60 1.10 4.29
C GLY A 52 -11.57 0.02 4.77
N ARG A 53 -11.88 -0.95 3.90
CA ARG A 53 -12.82 -2.05 4.20
C ARG A 53 -12.27 -3.05 5.23
N TRP A 54 -10.98 -3.01 5.49
CA TRP A 54 -10.27 -3.87 6.42
C TRP A 54 -9.82 -3.09 7.66
N ARG A 55 -9.93 -3.71 8.82
CA ARG A 55 -9.09 -3.36 9.98
C ARG A 55 -8.01 -4.42 10.08
N VAL A 56 -6.75 -4.00 10.12
CA VAL A 56 -5.61 -4.91 10.14
C VAL A 56 -4.69 -4.63 11.32
N GLN A 57 -4.17 -5.68 11.93
CA GLN A 57 -3.17 -5.57 12.98
C GLN A 57 -2.04 -6.57 12.68
N PRO A 58 -0.88 -6.09 12.22
CA PRO A 58 0.31 -6.93 12.05
C PRO A 58 0.66 -7.62 13.38
N ALA A 59 1.03 -8.90 13.30
CA ALA A 59 1.33 -9.70 14.48
C ALA A 59 2.78 -10.16 14.51
N ARG A 60 3.29 -10.71 13.40
CA ARG A 60 4.68 -11.13 13.27
C ARG A 60 5.09 -11.31 11.82
N ALA A 61 6.38 -11.13 11.55
CA ALA A 61 6.99 -11.47 10.27
C ALA A 61 8.13 -12.46 10.47
N TYR A 62 8.28 -13.41 9.55
CA TYR A 62 9.36 -14.39 9.63
C TYR A 62 9.65 -15.03 8.27
N VAL A 63 10.82 -15.63 8.15
CA VAL A 63 11.23 -16.47 7.04
C VAL A 63 11.14 -17.93 7.47
N SER A 64 10.70 -18.80 6.57
CA SER A 64 10.68 -20.25 6.80
C SER A 64 10.99 -21.00 5.53
N ARG A 65 11.62 -22.16 5.67
CA ARG A 65 11.88 -23.10 4.57
C ARG A 65 10.91 -24.29 4.59
N ALA A 66 10.15 -24.45 5.68
CA ALA A 66 9.15 -25.49 5.81
C ALA A 66 7.86 -25.13 5.05
N LYS A 67 7.07 -26.16 4.72
CA LYS A 67 5.69 -25.97 4.25
C LYS A 67 4.88 -25.29 5.36
N LEU A 68 4.23 -24.17 5.04
CA LEU A 68 3.44 -23.41 6.01
C LEU A 68 2.02 -23.21 5.50
N TYR A 69 1.05 -23.34 6.39
CA TYR A 69 -0.36 -23.04 6.12
C TYR A 69 -0.92 -23.69 4.85
N GLY A 70 -0.50 -24.92 4.55
CA GLY A 70 -0.89 -25.62 3.32
C GLY A 70 -0.25 -25.10 2.03
N VAL A 71 0.48 -23.98 2.07
CA VAL A 71 1.18 -23.37 0.94
C VAL A 71 2.41 -24.20 0.58
N ALA A 72 2.41 -24.76 -0.64
CA ALA A 72 3.54 -25.53 -1.16
C ALA A 72 4.63 -24.59 -1.71
N LEU A 73 5.87 -24.78 -1.25
CA LEU A 73 7.05 -24.12 -1.79
C LEU A 73 7.75 -25.06 -2.78
N LYS A 74 8.38 -24.50 -3.82
CA LYS A 74 9.22 -25.32 -4.71
C LYS A 74 10.49 -25.75 -3.97
N PRO A 75 11.13 -26.88 -4.35
CA PRO A 75 12.39 -27.29 -3.76
C PRO A 75 13.44 -26.16 -3.81
N GLY A 76 14.10 -25.90 -2.68
CA GLY A 76 15.11 -24.85 -2.55
C GLY A 76 14.57 -23.42 -2.41
N GLN A 77 13.25 -23.23 -2.35
CA GLN A 77 12.64 -21.95 -1.99
C GLN A 77 12.50 -21.80 -0.48
N LYS A 78 12.34 -20.55 -0.05
CA LYS A 78 11.88 -20.19 1.29
C LYS A 78 10.67 -19.27 1.16
N ALA A 79 9.92 -19.08 2.23
CA ALA A 79 8.79 -18.18 2.32
C ALA A 79 9.12 -17.02 3.25
N LEU A 80 8.81 -15.80 2.81
CA LEU A 80 8.55 -14.69 3.72
C LEU A 80 7.08 -14.78 4.13
N VAL A 81 6.81 -14.73 5.43
CA VAL A 81 5.46 -14.77 5.98
C VAL A 81 5.20 -13.53 6.83
N LEU A 82 4.08 -12.87 6.57
CA LEU A 82 3.50 -11.88 7.46
C LEU A 82 2.18 -12.41 8.00
N GLU A 83 2.09 -12.52 9.32
CA GLU A 83 0.84 -12.77 10.00
C GLU A 83 0.21 -11.47 10.46
N ALA A 84 -1.10 -11.33 10.22
CA ALA A 84 -1.88 -10.19 10.65
C ALA A 84 -3.30 -10.62 11.02
N ASP A 85 -3.86 -9.99 12.06
CA ASP A 85 -5.29 -10.08 12.36
C ASP A 85 -6.05 -9.16 11.42
N LEU A 86 -7.04 -9.70 10.72
CA LEU A 86 -7.87 -8.99 9.75
C LEU A 86 -9.34 -9.06 10.17
N THR A 87 -10.01 -7.91 10.19
CA THR A 87 -11.47 -7.82 10.37
C THR A 87 -12.09 -7.17 9.14
N ASN A 88 -13.08 -7.83 8.55
CA ASN A 88 -13.93 -7.21 7.52
C ASN A 88 -14.87 -6.19 8.18
N ARG A 89 -14.80 -4.93 7.78
CA ARG A 89 -15.62 -3.84 8.33
C ARG A 89 -16.90 -3.58 7.54
N THR A 90 -17.16 -4.36 6.50
CA THR A 90 -18.33 -4.21 5.63
C THR A 90 -19.48 -5.11 6.10
N ALA A 91 -20.64 -4.97 5.48
CA ALA A 91 -21.82 -5.79 5.76
C ALA A 91 -21.87 -7.11 4.98
N GLN A 92 -20.90 -7.37 4.10
CA GLN A 92 -20.87 -8.56 3.25
C GLN A 92 -19.53 -9.26 3.38
N SER A 93 -19.54 -10.58 3.22
CA SER A 93 -18.30 -11.36 3.13
C SER A 93 -17.48 -10.90 1.92
N ASP A 94 -16.15 -10.88 2.07
CA ASP A 94 -15.25 -10.34 1.04
C ASP A 94 -13.88 -11.03 1.08
N LYS A 95 -13.17 -11.02 -0.06
CA LYS A 95 -11.81 -11.58 -0.24
C LYS A 95 -10.80 -10.59 -0.83
N ALA A 96 -11.14 -9.31 -0.96
CA ALA A 96 -10.31 -8.25 -1.55
C ALA A 96 -9.19 -7.77 -0.60
N TYR A 97 -8.49 -8.67 0.08
CA TYR A 97 -7.42 -8.36 1.03
C TYR A 97 -6.00 -8.64 0.47
N PHE A 98 -5.88 -9.19 -0.75
CA PHE A 98 -4.59 -9.59 -1.34
C PHE A 98 -3.53 -8.48 -1.41
N ASN A 99 -3.98 -7.24 -1.62
CA ASN A 99 -3.10 -6.09 -1.82
C ASN A 99 -2.92 -5.23 -0.56
N VAL A 100 -3.48 -5.65 0.57
CA VAL A 100 -3.44 -4.87 1.82
C VAL A 100 -2.00 -4.72 2.30
N PHE A 101 -1.20 -5.78 2.25
CA PHE A 101 0.22 -5.75 2.60
C PHE A 101 1.10 -6.02 1.40
N LYS A 102 2.19 -5.25 1.27
CA LYS A 102 3.25 -5.50 0.29
C LYS A 102 4.61 -5.29 0.93
N PRO A 103 5.52 -6.28 0.94
CA PRO A 103 6.88 -6.06 1.43
C PRO A 103 7.62 -5.09 0.50
N ASP A 104 8.36 -4.17 1.08
CA ASP A 104 9.17 -3.18 0.37
C ASP A 104 10.66 -3.57 0.40
N GLY A 105 11.39 -3.27 -0.66
CA GLY A 105 12.85 -3.46 -0.70
C GLY A 105 13.32 -4.90 -0.84
N ILE A 106 12.43 -5.84 -1.17
CA ILE A 106 12.76 -7.22 -1.52
C ILE A 106 12.31 -7.50 -2.94
N ASP A 107 13.14 -8.21 -3.71
CA ASP A 107 12.78 -8.72 -5.02
C ASP A 107 11.86 -9.93 -4.89
N LEU A 108 10.61 -9.76 -5.31
CA LEU A 108 9.58 -10.79 -5.29
C LEU A 108 9.31 -11.25 -6.73
N PRO A 109 9.59 -12.53 -7.07
CA PRO A 109 9.27 -13.05 -8.39
C PRO A 109 7.76 -12.98 -8.72
N ASP A 110 6.93 -13.14 -7.69
CA ASP A 110 5.49 -12.84 -7.72
C ASP A 110 5.17 -11.92 -6.55
N SER A 111 4.65 -10.72 -6.85
CA SER A 111 4.25 -9.77 -5.82
C SER A 111 2.98 -10.17 -5.08
N THR A 112 2.21 -11.13 -5.65
CA THR A 112 0.95 -11.59 -5.09
C THR A 112 1.22 -12.67 -4.04
N PRO A 113 0.84 -12.45 -2.77
CA PRO A 113 1.00 -13.47 -1.74
C PRO A 113 0.00 -14.61 -1.93
N MET A 114 0.41 -15.81 -1.53
CA MET A 114 -0.54 -16.86 -1.16
C MET A 114 -1.03 -16.58 0.26
N ILE A 115 -2.35 -16.51 0.44
CA ILE A 115 -2.93 -16.13 1.73
C ILE A 115 -3.71 -17.30 2.30
N ALA A 116 -3.51 -17.58 3.58
CA ALA A 116 -4.15 -18.67 4.29
C ALA A 116 -4.66 -18.23 5.67
N LEU A 117 -5.68 -18.93 6.18
CA LEU A 117 -6.07 -18.83 7.59
C LEU A 117 -5.04 -19.54 8.47
N ALA A 118 -4.59 -18.88 9.53
CA ALA A 118 -3.64 -19.49 10.45
C ALA A 118 -4.26 -20.66 11.25
N ARG A 119 -5.57 -20.61 11.52
CA ARG A 119 -6.26 -21.61 12.34
C ARG A 119 -6.37 -22.99 11.68
N ASP A 120 -6.63 -23.03 10.38
CA ASP A 120 -7.01 -24.26 9.65
C ASP A 120 -6.34 -24.39 8.28
N SER A 121 -5.46 -23.46 7.91
CA SER A 121 -4.74 -23.45 6.63
C SER A 121 -5.64 -23.34 5.38
N THR A 122 -6.90 -22.91 5.54
CA THR A 122 -7.77 -22.64 4.40
C THR A 122 -7.15 -21.56 3.53
N LEU A 123 -6.92 -21.87 2.26
CA LEU A 123 -6.37 -20.94 1.30
C LEU A 123 -7.44 -19.97 0.82
N THR A 124 -7.06 -18.70 0.69
CA THR A 124 -7.86 -17.61 0.12
C THR A 124 -9.30 -17.55 0.66
N PRO A 125 -9.48 -17.58 2.01
CA PRO A 125 -10.80 -17.59 2.64
C PRO A 125 -11.62 -16.35 2.30
N GLU A 126 -12.93 -16.44 2.43
CA GLU A 126 -13.76 -15.25 2.52
C GLU A 126 -13.83 -14.79 3.98
N LEU A 127 -13.67 -13.50 4.23
CA LEU A 127 -13.75 -12.94 5.59
C LEU A 127 -15.15 -12.40 5.85
N HIS A 128 -15.80 -12.93 6.89
CA HIS A 128 -17.15 -12.51 7.28
C HIS A 128 -17.14 -11.14 7.99
N PRO A 129 -18.23 -10.36 7.86
CA PRO A 129 -18.43 -9.09 8.56
C PRO A 129 -18.15 -9.17 10.07
N GLY A 130 -17.30 -8.26 10.57
CA GLY A 130 -17.03 -8.07 11.99
C GLY A 130 -16.23 -9.18 12.67
N MET A 131 -15.91 -10.27 11.96
CA MET A 131 -15.16 -11.39 12.50
C MET A 131 -13.66 -11.20 12.25
N THR A 132 -12.87 -11.14 13.31
CA THR A 132 -11.42 -11.04 13.23
C THR A 132 -10.81 -12.41 13.01
N GLU A 133 -9.96 -12.52 11.99
CA GLU A 133 -9.26 -13.75 11.62
C GLU A 133 -7.76 -13.50 11.50
N ARG A 134 -6.96 -14.44 12.00
CA ARG A 134 -5.50 -14.41 11.81
C ARG A 134 -5.17 -14.97 10.43
N MET A 135 -4.65 -14.11 9.57
CA MET A 135 -4.27 -14.41 8.20
C MET A 135 -2.75 -14.49 8.07
N ALA A 136 -2.26 -15.41 7.25
CA ALA A 136 -0.85 -15.52 6.87
C ALA A 136 -0.69 -15.16 5.39
N TYR A 137 0.06 -14.09 5.13
CA TYR A 137 0.49 -13.68 3.80
C TYR A 137 1.84 -14.34 3.52
N VAL A 138 1.91 -15.19 2.50
CA VAL A 138 3.08 -16.01 2.19
C VAL A 138 3.61 -15.64 0.81
N TRP A 139 4.83 -15.09 0.78
CA TRP A 139 5.55 -14.79 -0.46
C TRP A 139 6.69 -15.79 -0.66
N PRO A 140 6.64 -16.63 -1.71
CA PRO A 140 7.75 -17.49 -2.07
C PRO A 140 8.95 -16.66 -2.55
N LEU A 141 10.13 -17.00 -2.03
CA LEU A 141 11.41 -16.39 -2.35
C LEU A 141 12.39 -17.46 -2.84
N ALA A 142 13.39 -17.04 -3.62
CA ALA A 142 14.56 -17.88 -3.84
C ALA A 142 15.26 -18.17 -2.49
N GLY A 143 15.79 -19.39 -2.29
CA GLY A 143 16.40 -19.78 -1.01
C GLY A 143 17.56 -18.88 -0.59
N ASN A 144 18.30 -18.33 -1.55
CA ASN A 144 19.41 -17.40 -1.33
C ASN A 144 18.98 -15.92 -1.27
N ALA A 145 17.69 -15.58 -1.41
CA ALA A 145 17.23 -14.19 -1.37
C ALA A 145 17.57 -13.56 -0.01
N ALA A 146 18.22 -12.39 -0.02
CA ALA A 146 18.49 -11.67 1.22
C ALA A 146 17.18 -11.07 1.77
N VAL A 147 16.88 -11.35 3.03
CA VAL A 147 15.74 -10.76 3.74
C VAL A 147 16.31 -9.95 4.90
N PRO A 148 16.07 -8.63 4.98
CA PRO A 148 16.55 -7.81 6.09
C PRO A 148 15.95 -8.25 7.43
N ALA A 149 16.70 -8.05 8.52
CA ALA A 149 16.22 -8.33 9.87
C ALA A 149 15.03 -7.46 10.29
N ASN A 150 14.87 -6.28 9.69
CA ASN A 150 13.70 -5.42 9.82
C ASN A 150 13.17 -5.12 8.42
N LEU A 151 11.92 -5.50 8.17
CA LEU A 151 11.30 -5.37 6.85
C LEU A 151 10.08 -4.46 6.94
N SER A 152 10.02 -3.49 6.02
CA SER A 152 8.85 -2.64 5.85
C SER A 152 7.82 -3.31 4.96
N PHE A 153 6.56 -3.26 5.39
CA PHE A 153 5.39 -3.65 4.63
C PHE A 153 4.55 -2.41 4.36
N GLY A 154 4.36 -2.08 3.09
CA GLY A 154 3.38 -1.08 2.68
C GLY A 154 1.96 -1.56 2.99
N VAL A 155 1.17 -0.68 3.59
CA VAL A 155 -0.25 -0.90 3.85
C VAL A 155 -1.07 -0.13 2.82
N THR A 156 -1.88 -0.85 2.04
CA THR A 156 -2.80 -0.27 1.06
C THR A 156 -4.19 -0.15 1.66
N ALA A 157 -4.80 1.03 1.52
CA ALA A 157 -6.18 1.28 1.90
C ALA A 157 -7.03 1.64 0.67
N GLU A 158 -8.34 1.54 0.83
CA GLU A 158 -9.33 1.94 -0.17
C GLU A 158 -10.30 2.96 0.40
N ILE A 159 -10.91 3.75 -0.48
CA ILE A 159 -11.87 4.78 -0.13
C ILE A 159 -13.28 4.29 -0.47
N PHE A 160 -14.18 4.33 0.50
CA PHE A 160 -15.60 4.07 0.24
C PHE A 160 -16.23 5.26 -0.48
N LYS A 161 -16.87 4.98 -1.61
CA LYS A 161 -17.71 5.95 -2.34
C LYS A 161 -19.14 5.45 -2.30
N PRO A 162 -20.09 6.21 -1.72
CA PRO A 162 -21.51 5.86 -1.76
C PRO A 162 -22.09 5.84 -3.18
N ARG A 163 -21.48 6.62 -4.09
CA ARG A 163 -21.80 6.67 -5.52
C ARG A 163 -20.50 6.84 -6.30
N ASP A 164 -20.21 5.91 -7.19
CA ASP A 164 -19.08 6.03 -8.12
C ASP A 164 -19.43 6.95 -9.32
N ASN A 165 -18.41 7.44 -10.03
CA ASN A 165 -18.59 8.42 -11.10
C ASN A 165 -19.12 7.81 -12.42
N LEU A 166 -19.00 6.49 -12.60
CA LEU A 166 -19.33 5.78 -13.83
C LEU A 166 -20.74 5.17 -13.77
N TYR A 167 -21.07 4.48 -12.69
CA TYR A 167 -22.32 3.74 -12.53
C TYR A 167 -23.21 4.25 -11.38
N GLY A 168 -22.70 5.17 -10.53
CA GLY A 168 -23.45 5.69 -9.39
C GLY A 168 -23.73 4.67 -8.29
N THR A 169 -23.00 3.55 -8.29
CA THR A 169 -23.13 2.44 -7.33
C THR A 169 -22.17 2.60 -6.15
N PRO A 170 -22.53 2.12 -4.95
CA PRO A 170 -21.63 2.17 -3.80
C PRO A 170 -20.52 1.14 -3.95
N GLY A 171 -19.31 1.51 -3.52
CA GLY A 171 -18.17 0.59 -3.55
C GLY A 171 -16.90 1.18 -2.95
N TRP A 172 -15.87 0.35 -2.91
CA TRP A 172 -14.54 0.71 -2.42
C TRP A 172 -13.61 0.86 -3.62
N PHE A 173 -12.97 2.02 -3.71
CA PHE A 173 -12.21 2.42 -4.90
C PHE A 173 -10.94 3.17 -4.50
N ASN A 174 -10.14 3.52 -5.52
CA ASN A 174 -8.95 4.37 -5.39
C ASN A 174 -7.96 3.80 -4.37
N PRO A 175 -7.37 2.61 -4.61
CA PRO A 175 -6.36 2.06 -3.72
C PRO A 175 -5.21 3.06 -3.60
N TYR A 176 -4.80 3.34 -2.38
CA TYR A 176 -3.68 4.23 -2.09
C TYR A 176 -2.82 3.66 -0.96
N ARG A 177 -1.54 4.02 -0.96
CA ARG A 177 -0.64 3.63 0.12
C ARG A 177 -0.96 4.47 1.35
N LEU A 178 -1.49 3.82 2.39
CA LEU A 178 -1.79 4.44 3.67
C LEU A 178 -0.51 4.77 4.45
N GLY A 179 0.48 3.87 4.39
CA GLY A 179 1.73 4.01 5.12
C GLY A 179 2.57 2.75 5.03
N THR A 180 3.58 2.65 5.90
CA THR A 180 4.45 1.48 6.04
C THR A 180 4.49 1.00 7.47
N VAL A 181 4.45 -0.31 7.69
CA VAL A 181 4.73 -0.92 9.00
C VAL A 181 6.05 -1.67 8.92
N THR A 182 6.97 -1.41 9.84
CA THR A 182 8.25 -2.11 9.91
C THR A 182 8.19 -3.19 10.97
N MET A 183 8.45 -4.43 10.57
CA MET A 183 8.40 -5.60 11.45
C MET A 183 9.79 -6.22 11.58
N PRO A 184 10.17 -6.70 12.77
CA PRO A 184 11.30 -7.60 12.90
C PRO A 184 10.97 -8.92 12.18
N VAL A 185 11.94 -9.45 11.44
CA VAL A 185 11.81 -10.71 10.70
C VAL A 185 12.65 -11.78 11.38
N ALA A 186 11.98 -12.77 11.96
CA ALA A 186 12.65 -13.94 12.52
C ALA A 186 13.02 -14.95 11.42
N ASP A 187 14.12 -15.68 11.58
CA ASP A 187 14.42 -16.86 10.75
C ASP A 187 13.96 -18.10 11.52
N LEU A 188 12.88 -18.75 11.07
CA LEU A 188 12.42 -19.98 11.68
C LEU A 188 13.20 -21.16 11.09
N PRO A 189 13.83 -22.00 11.93
CA PRO A 189 14.50 -23.19 11.45
C PRO A 189 13.49 -24.12 10.76
N GLU A 190 13.97 -24.96 9.85
CA GLU A 190 13.19 -26.10 9.36
C GLU A 190 12.83 -26.95 10.57
N SER A 191 11.56 -26.92 10.99
CA SER A 191 11.06 -27.86 11.98
C SER A 191 11.20 -29.26 11.38
N GLY A 192 12.23 -29.99 11.82
CA GLY A 192 12.43 -31.38 11.45
C GLY A 192 11.23 -32.20 11.90
N SER A 193 10.49 -32.72 10.92
CA SER A 193 9.54 -33.82 11.11
C SER A 193 10.14 -35.07 10.49
#